data_AF-A0AAW1NQY9-F1
#
_entry.id   AF-A0AAW1NQY9-F1
#
_cell.length_a   1.000
_cell.length_b   1.000
_cell.length_c   1.000
_cell.angle_alpha   90.00
_cell.angle_beta   90.00
_cell.angle_gamma   90.00
#
_symmetry.space_group_name_H-M   'P 1'
#
loop_
_entity.id
_entity.type
_entity.pdbx_description
1 polymer ?
#
loop_
_entity_poly.entity_id
_entity_poly.type
_entity_poly.pdbx_seq_one_letter_code
_entity_poly.pdbx_strand_id
1 'polypeptide(L)'
;MSFLKSWTWKREHRSDRARFHEPFVYTLHERQPNARQLSISQAPFDAEGFASTVWDSSIVMAKYFERWPDLVCGKRCLDLSAGCGLAL
;
A
#
# COMPACT_ATOMS: atom_id res chain seq x y z
N MET A 1 22.41 8.11 1.44
CA MET A 1 21.16 7.81 0.69
C MET A 1 20.15 8.91 1.01
N SER A 2 19.72 9.66 0.00
CA SER A 2 19.18 11.02 0.17
C SER A 2 17.74 11.09 0.69
N PHE A 3 17.44 12.18 1.40
CA PHE A 3 16.12 12.66 1.83
C PHE A 3 15.05 12.58 0.72
N LEU A 4 15.42 12.70 -0.55
CA LEU A 4 14.47 12.63 -1.67
C LEU A 4 13.86 11.22 -1.86
N LYS A 5 14.54 10.14 -1.46
CA LYS A 5 13.97 8.78 -1.50
C LYS A 5 12.90 8.53 -0.44
N SER A 6 12.86 9.30 0.66
CA SER A 6 11.79 9.16 1.66
C SER A 6 10.48 9.85 1.27
N TRP A 7 10.47 10.62 0.18
CA TRP A 7 9.26 11.27 -0.34
C TRP A 7 8.58 10.47 -1.45
N THR A 8 9.28 9.52 -2.09
CA THR A 8 8.75 8.81 -3.25
C THR A 8 7.54 7.93 -2.93
N TRP A 9 7.39 7.47 -1.68
CA TRP A 9 6.23 6.70 -1.24
C TRP A 9 5.11 7.56 -0.64
N LYS A 10 5.41 8.80 -0.21
CA LYS A 10 4.40 9.69 0.39
C LYS A 10 3.40 10.12 -0.66
N ARG A 11 2.12 9.97 -0.38
CA ARG A 11 1.05 10.29 -1.35
C ARG A 11 0.34 11.60 -1.05
N GLU A 12 0.63 12.24 0.08
CA GLU A 12 -0.04 13.46 0.53
C GLU A 12 0.02 14.62 -0.49
N HIS A 13 1.12 14.70 -1.26
CA HIS A 13 1.33 15.70 -2.31
C HIS A 13 0.68 15.34 -3.66
N ARG A 14 0.12 14.14 -3.81
CA ARG A 14 -0.51 13.70 -5.06
C ARG A 14 -1.90 14.31 -5.18
N SER A 15 -2.38 14.47 -6.42
CA SER A 15 -3.73 14.97 -6.67
C SER A 15 -4.79 14.02 -6.11
N ASP A 16 -5.96 14.58 -5.76
CA ASP A 16 -7.10 13.81 -5.28
C ASP A 16 -7.50 12.70 -6.26
N ARG A 17 -7.43 12.98 -7.58
CA ARG A 17 -7.63 11.97 -8.63
C ARG A 17 -6.70 10.75 -8.44
N ALA A 18 -5.41 10.97 -8.27
CA ALA A 18 -4.42 9.90 -8.09
C ALA A 18 -4.51 9.22 -6.72
N ARG A 19 -5.03 9.92 -5.71
CA ARG A 19 -5.19 9.38 -4.35
C ARG A 19 -6.46 8.55 -4.21
N PHE A 20 -7.56 8.97 -4.83
CA PHE A 20 -8.89 8.49 -4.48
C PHE A 20 -9.66 7.85 -5.64
N HIS A 21 -9.30 8.13 -6.90
CA HIS A 21 -10.07 7.68 -8.06
C HIS A 21 -9.30 6.71 -8.96
N GLU A 22 -7.98 6.86 -9.07
CA GLU A 22 -7.15 5.96 -9.87
C GLU A 22 -6.69 4.74 -9.06
N PRO A 23 -6.48 3.57 -9.69
CA PRO A 23 -5.91 2.41 -9.02
C PRO A 23 -4.52 2.72 -8.46
N PHE A 24 -4.25 2.26 -7.24
CA PHE A 24 -2.91 2.30 -6.66
C PHE A 24 -2.10 1.11 -7.16
N VAL A 25 -0.95 1.38 -7.80
CA VAL A 25 -0.03 0.34 -8.26
C VAL A 25 1.11 0.16 -7.27
N TYR A 26 1.09 -0.96 -6.56
CA TYR A 26 2.14 -1.36 -5.63
C TYR A 26 3.13 -2.31 -6.32
N THR A 27 4.40 -1.94 -6.33
CA THR A 27 5.47 -2.81 -6.88
C THR A 27 6.13 -3.57 -5.75
N LEU A 28 6.03 -4.90 -5.77
CA LEU A 28 6.71 -5.80 -4.85
C LEU A 28 8.18 -5.92 -5.24
N HIS A 29 9.07 -5.53 -4.34
CA HIS A 29 10.51 -5.70 -4.53
C HIS A 29 10.92 -7.02 -3.90
N GLU A 30 10.63 -8.13 -4.57
CA GLU A 30 11.17 -9.42 -4.17
C GLU A 30 12.70 -9.42 -4.29
N ARG A 31 13.36 -10.32 -3.55
CA ARG A 31 14.77 -10.68 -3.80
C ARG A 31 14.96 -11.42 -5.14
N GLN A 32 13.87 -11.74 -5.85
CA GLN A 32 13.87 -12.44 -7.13
C GLN A 32 13.77 -11.45 -8.30
N PRO A 33 14.31 -11.80 -9.49
CA PRO A 33 14.48 -10.85 -10.60
C PRO A 33 13.17 -10.36 -11.26
N ASN A 34 12.03 -10.97 -10.94
CA ASN A 34 10.75 -10.62 -11.55
C ASN A 34 9.91 -9.79 -10.58
N ALA A 35 9.92 -8.46 -10.75
CA ALA A 35 9.06 -7.57 -9.99
C ALA A 35 7.59 -7.90 -10.24
N ARG A 36 6.84 -8.17 -9.17
CA ARG A 36 5.39 -8.36 -9.23
C ARG A 36 4.70 -7.03 -8.94
N GLN A 37 3.58 -6.78 -9.61
CA GLN A 37 2.76 -5.60 -9.38
C GLN A 37 1.39 -6.01 -8.87
N LEU A 38 0.95 -5.34 -7.81
CA LEU A 38 -0.40 -5.42 -7.29
C LEU A 38 -1.13 -4.12 -7.66
N SER A 39 -2.27 -4.23 -8.32
CA SER A 39 -3.15 -3.10 -8.62
C SER A 39 -4.33 -3.12 -7.67
N ILE A 40 -4.52 -2.04 -6.91
CA ILE A 40 -5.57 -1.92 -5.90
C ILE A 40 -6.56 -0.85 -6.34
N SER A 41 -7.82 -1.25 -6.54
CA SER A 41 -8.92 -0.32 -6.79
C SER A 41 -9.15 0.57 -5.56
N GLN A 42 -9.40 1.86 -5.79
CA GLN A 42 -9.65 2.83 -4.73
C GLN A 42 -10.99 3.54 -4.94
N ALA A 43 -11.67 3.88 -3.85
CA ALA A 43 -12.84 4.77 -3.89
C ALA A 43 -12.83 5.73 -2.68
N PRO A 44 -13.23 7.01 -2.88
CA PRO A 44 -13.36 7.97 -1.80
C PRO A 44 -14.44 7.51 -0.80
N PHE A 45 -14.34 8.01 0.42
CA PHE A 45 -15.44 7.88 1.37
C PHE A 45 -16.59 8.79 0.95
N ASP A 46 -17.81 8.26 0.96
CA ASP A 46 -19.03 9.03 0.83
C ASP A 46 -20.06 8.59 1.89
N ALA A 47 -21.26 9.16 1.86
CA ALA A 47 -22.29 8.91 2.87
C ALA A 47 -22.83 7.46 2.87
N GLU A 48 -22.67 6.73 1.78
CA GLU A 48 -23.17 5.36 1.60
C GLU A 48 -22.04 4.33 1.49
N GLY A 49 -20.80 4.80 1.35
CA GLY A 49 -19.63 4.03 0.97
C GLY A 49 -18.62 3.82 2.09
N PHE A 50 -17.72 2.87 1.86
CA PHE A 50 -16.60 2.57 2.74
C PHE A 50 -15.32 3.21 2.21
N ALA A 51 -14.57 3.87 3.09
CA ALA A 51 -13.31 4.53 2.72
C ALA A 51 -12.29 3.48 2.27
N SER A 52 -12.04 3.39 0.97
CA SER A 52 -11.18 2.36 0.37
C SER A 52 -10.03 3.02 -0.39
N THR A 53 -9.22 3.80 0.32
CA THR A 53 -8.05 4.48 -0.26
C THR A 53 -6.79 3.98 0.44
N VAL A 54 -5.69 3.85 -0.30
CA VAL A 54 -4.43 3.42 0.27
C VAL A 54 -3.80 4.59 1.04
N TRP A 55 -3.65 4.39 2.35
CA TRP A 55 -2.95 5.33 3.23
C TRP A 55 -1.44 5.08 3.23
N ASP A 56 -0.69 6.14 3.46
CA ASP A 56 0.77 6.13 3.52
C ASP A 56 1.30 5.13 4.56
N SER A 57 0.61 4.97 5.70
CA SER A 57 0.93 3.98 6.73
C SER A 57 0.83 2.52 6.22
N SER A 58 -0.17 2.21 5.40
CA SER A 58 -0.32 0.88 4.80
C SER A 58 0.83 0.56 3.83
N ILE A 59 1.35 1.56 3.12
CA ILE A 59 2.53 1.41 2.23
C ILE A 59 3.78 1.13 3.06
N VAL A 60 3.97 1.88 4.15
CA VAL A 60 5.08 1.64 5.09
C VAL A 60 5.01 0.22 5.66
N MET A 61 3.82 -0.23 6.05
CA MET A 61 3.63 -1.58 6.59
C MET A 61 3.92 -2.67 5.56
N ALA A 62 3.39 -2.54 4.34
CA ALA A 62 3.67 -3.48 3.25
C ALA A 62 5.17 -3.57 2.93
N LYS A 63 5.87 -2.43 2.90
CA LYS A 63 7.33 -2.41 2.69
C LYS A 63 8.11 -2.97 3.89
N TYR A 64 7.59 -2.81 5.10
CA TYR A 64 8.17 -3.42 6.29
C TYR A 64 8.07 -4.95 6.25
N PHE A 65 6.92 -5.50 5.86
CA PHE A 65 6.76 -6.94 5.68
C PHE A 65 7.56 -7.50 4.49
N GLU A 66 7.69 -6.75 3.38
CA GLU A 66 8.62 -7.13 2.31
C GLU A 66 10.07 -7.23 2.79
N ARG A 67 10.49 -6.30 3.67
CA ARG A 67 11.85 -6.30 4.21
C ARG A 67 12.08 -7.45 5.19
N TRP A 68 11.05 -7.86 5.93
CA TRP A 68 11.10 -8.85 7.01
C TRP A 68 9.98 -9.91 6.87
N PRO A 69 10.03 -10.75 5.82
CA PRO A 69 8.93 -11.66 5.48
C PRO A 69 8.63 -12.69 6.57
N ASP A 70 9.62 -13.08 7.38
CA ASP A 70 9.48 -14.05 8.48
C ASP A 70 8.52 -13.58 9.58
N LEU A 71 8.16 -12.29 9.59
CA LEU A 71 7.15 -11.77 10.51
C LEU A 71 5.75 -12.29 10.20
N VAL A 72 5.44 -12.59 8.93
CA VAL A 72 4.08 -12.91 8.46
C VAL A 72 4.00 -14.23 7.68
N CYS A 73 5.08 -14.65 7.03
CA CYS A 73 5.10 -15.86 6.19
C CYS A 73 4.81 -17.11 7.02
N GLY A 74 3.86 -17.94 6.55
CA GLY A 74 3.45 -19.18 7.24
C GLY A 74 2.65 -18.97 8.52
N LYS A 75 2.28 -17.72 8.85
CA LYS A 75 1.49 -17.40 10.05
C LYS A 75 0.05 -17.08 9.70
N ARG A 76 -0.84 -17.28 10.66
CA ARG A 76 -2.23 -16.82 10.59
C ARG A 76 -2.26 -15.33 10.92
N CYS A 77 -2.54 -14.50 9.93
CA CYS A 77 -2.58 -13.04 10.07
C CYS A 77 -4.02 -12.53 10.02
N LEU A 78 -4.28 -11.43 10.72
CA LEU A 78 -5.55 -10.70 10.70
C LEU A 78 -5.23 -9.21 10.56
N ASP A 79 -5.80 -8.57 9.55
CA ASP A 79 -5.74 -7.13 9.36
C ASP A 79 -7.06 -6.48 9.79
N LEU A 80 -7.00 -5.70 10.87
CA LEU A 80 -8.17 -5.02 11.39
C LEU A 80 -8.34 -3.69 10.67
N SER A 81 -9.52 -3.46 10.12
CA SER A 81 -9.81 -2.25 9.34
C SER A 81 -8.87 -2.09 8.13
N ALA A 82 -8.63 -3.19 7.41
CA ALA A 82 -7.69 -3.29 6.29
C ALA A 82 -7.91 -2.27 5.14
N GLY A 83 -9.06 -1.58 5.12
CA GLY A 83 -9.39 -0.62 4.07
C GLY A 83 -9.50 -1.33 2.72
N CYS A 84 -8.50 -1.11 1.87
CA CYS A 84 -8.35 -1.74 0.56
C CYS A 84 -7.41 -2.97 0.54
N GLY A 85 -6.90 -3.41 1.70
CA GLY A 85 -6.16 -4.68 1.84
C GLY A 85 -4.73 -4.66 1.32
N LEU A 86 -4.01 -3.53 1.44
CA LEU A 86 -2.63 -3.45 0.97
C LEU A 86 -1.62 -4.19 1.89
N ALA A 87 -1.83 -4.15 3.20
CA ALA A 87 -0.78 -4.54 4.15
C ALA A 87 -0.70 -6.05 4.39
N LEU A 88 -1.82 -6.78 4.37
CA LEU A 88 -1.95 -8.19 4.73
C LEU A 88 -3.10 -8.87 3.99
#